data_AF-A0A2K4ZK61-F1
#
_entry.id   AF-A0A2K4ZK61-F1
#
_cell.length_a   1.000
_cell.length_b   1.000
_cell.length_c   1.000
_cell.angle_alpha   90.00
_cell.angle_beta   90.00
_cell.angle_gamma   90.00
#
_symmetry.space_group_name_H-M   'P 1'
#
loop_
_entity.id
_entity.type
_entity.pdbx_description
1 polymer ?
#
loop_
_entity_poly.entity_id
_entity_poly.type
_entity_poly.pdbx_seq_one_letter_code
_entity_poly.pdbx_strand_id
1 'polypeptide(L)'
;MQWIDGSKIDFKQYTGEALCEKLSLEMWKCCKMEQWSSWVDFIQVAYFIIAFDTELTMEGIFTFLENSIGHYAPNIIQAFRAIGDSHDADILKEICRLAPPDVMRGEFLSGDAQEYDITTFDDNHELSEEAETRITELSNQLYLRSGIDIWSLLFAYLDEQIKKL
;
A
#
# COMPACT_ATOMS: atom_id res chain seq x y z
N MET A 1 -15.14 -6.99 17.93
CA MET A 1 -15.33 -6.87 16.47
C MET A 1 -14.76 -8.13 15.81
N GLN A 2 -14.84 -8.27 14.49
CA GLN A 2 -14.18 -9.37 13.77
C GLN A 2 -12.75 -8.97 13.40
N TRP A 3 -11.83 -9.91 13.55
CA TRP A 3 -10.46 -9.81 13.07
C TRP A 3 -10.36 -10.30 11.61
N ILE A 4 -9.20 -10.13 11.00
CA ILE A 4 -8.92 -10.47 9.59
C ILE A 4 -9.14 -11.96 9.25
N ASP A 5 -9.01 -12.85 10.23
CA ASP A 5 -9.28 -14.29 10.10
C ASP A 5 -10.73 -14.69 10.46
N GLY A 6 -11.59 -13.70 10.72
CA GLY A 6 -12.98 -13.90 11.15
C GLY A 6 -13.15 -14.20 12.65
N SER A 7 -12.06 -14.34 13.41
CA SER A 7 -12.12 -14.51 14.86
C SER A 7 -12.62 -13.23 15.56
N LYS A 8 -13.00 -13.36 16.83
CA LYS A 8 -13.38 -12.20 17.65
C LYS A 8 -12.12 -11.55 18.24
N ILE A 9 -12.03 -10.24 18.11
CA ILE A 9 -10.98 -9.44 18.72
C ILE A 9 -11.58 -8.27 19.53
N ASP A 10 -10.96 -8.01 20.67
CA ASP A 10 -11.10 -6.76 21.41
C ASP A 10 -9.92 -5.86 21.04
N PHE A 11 -10.20 -4.74 20.36
CA PHE A 11 -9.17 -3.81 19.93
C PHE A 11 -8.65 -2.94 21.08
N LYS A 12 -9.41 -2.77 22.17
CA LYS A 12 -9.05 -1.89 23.30
C LYS A 12 -7.87 -2.41 24.14
N GLN A 13 -7.49 -3.68 23.94
CA GLN A 13 -6.33 -4.26 24.60
C GLN A 13 -4.99 -3.90 23.94
N TYR A 14 -5.01 -3.29 22.75
CA TYR A 14 -3.81 -2.97 21.98
C TYR A 14 -3.53 -1.46 21.98
N THR A 15 -2.24 -1.12 21.89
CA THR A 15 -1.81 0.19 21.37
C THR A 15 -1.82 0.15 19.84
N GLY A 16 -1.75 1.31 19.20
CA GLY A 16 -1.64 1.41 17.74
C GLY A 16 -0.44 0.64 17.19
N GLU A 17 0.72 0.76 17.83
CA GLU A 17 1.94 0.00 17.51
C GLU A 17 1.71 -1.51 17.63
N ALA A 18 1.22 -2.01 18.78
CA ALA A 18 1.01 -3.43 19.00
C ALA A 18 -0.04 -4.04 18.04
N LEU A 19 -1.06 -3.25 17.67
CA LEU A 19 -2.04 -3.67 16.68
C LEU A 19 -1.44 -3.72 15.27
N CYS A 20 -0.60 -2.74 14.91
CA CYS A 20 0.11 -2.71 13.65
C CYS A 20 1.07 -3.91 13.51
N GLU A 21 1.85 -4.22 14.56
CA GLU A 21 2.72 -5.40 14.59
C GLU A 21 1.92 -6.70 14.45
N LYS A 22 0.81 -6.82 15.18
CA LYS A 22 -0.06 -7.99 15.05
C LYS A 22 -0.58 -8.15 13.62
N LEU A 23 -1.00 -7.04 13.00
CA LEU A 23 -1.49 -7.04 11.62
C LEU A 23 -0.39 -7.47 10.65
N SER A 24 0.81 -6.90 10.72
CA SER A 24 1.90 -7.22 9.79
C SER A 24 2.34 -8.69 9.86
N LEU A 25 2.26 -9.31 11.05
CA LEU A 25 2.60 -10.73 11.26
C LEU A 25 1.54 -11.72 10.75
N GLU A 26 0.29 -11.27 10.63
CA GLU A 26 -0.86 -12.15 10.35
C GLU A 26 -1.44 -11.92 8.96
N MET A 27 -1.30 -10.72 8.39
CA MET A 27 -1.91 -10.35 7.13
C MET A 27 -1.51 -11.30 5.97
N TRP A 28 -0.29 -11.81 5.97
CA TRP A 28 0.19 -12.73 4.92
C TRP A 28 -0.21 -14.20 5.11
N LYS A 29 -0.77 -14.57 6.27
CA LYS A 29 -1.07 -15.98 6.60
C LYS A 29 -2.50 -16.38 6.27
N CYS A 30 -3.45 -15.45 6.40
CA CYS A 30 -4.87 -15.77 6.36
C CYS A 30 -5.67 -14.86 5.43
N CYS A 31 -5.11 -13.76 4.94
CA CYS A 31 -5.87 -12.80 4.15
C CYS A 31 -5.81 -13.13 2.68
N LYS A 32 -6.98 -13.28 2.07
CA LYS A 32 -7.10 -13.13 0.62
C LYS A 32 -7.59 -11.73 0.31
N MET A 33 -7.11 -11.14 -0.78
CA MET A 33 -7.43 -9.75 -1.12
C MET A 33 -8.94 -9.48 -1.22
N GLU A 34 -9.73 -10.49 -1.60
CA GLU A 34 -11.17 -10.35 -1.76
C GLU A 34 -11.93 -10.11 -0.42
N GLN A 35 -11.27 -10.32 0.73
CA GLN A 35 -11.90 -10.18 2.05
C GLN A 35 -11.81 -8.77 2.63
N TRP A 36 -11.05 -7.86 2.03
CA TRP A 36 -10.75 -6.55 2.61
C TRP A 36 -11.98 -5.68 2.89
N SER A 37 -12.99 -5.74 2.01
CA SER A 37 -14.24 -4.99 2.16
C SER A 37 -15.04 -5.34 3.41
N SER A 38 -14.75 -6.49 4.05
CA SER A 38 -15.40 -6.94 5.28
C SER A 38 -14.70 -6.45 6.56
N TRP A 39 -13.49 -5.91 6.43
CA TRP A 39 -12.70 -5.48 7.58
C TRP A 39 -13.11 -4.08 8.03
N VAL A 40 -12.86 -3.79 9.31
CA VAL A 40 -13.10 -2.46 9.87
C VAL A 40 -12.17 -1.43 9.22
N ASP A 41 -12.69 -0.24 8.90
CA ASP A 41 -12.01 0.77 8.08
C ASP A 41 -10.57 1.08 8.52
N PHE A 42 -10.32 1.25 9.82
CA PHE A 42 -8.98 1.57 10.32
C PHE A 42 -7.98 0.40 10.19
N ILE A 43 -8.46 -0.84 10.13
CA ILE A 43 -7.62 -2.01 9.81
C ILE A 43 -7.28 -2.02 8.32
N GLN A 44 -8.21 -1.65 7.45
CA GLN A 44 -7.92 -1.51 6.02
C GLN A 44 -6.86 -0.43 5.77
N VAL A 45 -6.97 0.73 6.42
CA VAL A 45 -5.95 1.80 6.34
C VAL A 45 -4.57 1.27 6.73
N ALA A 46 -4.45 0.60 7.88
CA ALA A 46 -3.17 0.05 8.32
C ALA A 46 -2.63 -1.01 7.36
N TYR A 47 -3.49 -1.89 6.86
CA TYR A 47 -3.12 -2.92 5.89
C TYR A 47 -2.51 -2.29 4.62
N PHE A 48 -3.16 -1.27 4.05
CA PHE A 48 -2.68 -0.65 2.82
C PHE A 48 -1.33 0.05 2.98
N ILE A 49 -1.09 0.70 4.12
CA ILE A 49 0.22 1.30 4.42
C ILE A 49 1.29 0.21 4.54
N ILE A 50 1.03 -0.87 5.29
CA ILE A 50 1.99 -1.97 5.46
C ILE A 50 2.28 -2.68 4.14
N ALA A 51 1.24 -2.95 3.35
CA ALA A 51 1.38 -3.63 2.06
C ALA A 51 2.17 -2.78 1.06
N PHE A 52 1.88 -1.47 0.98
CA PHE A 52 2.62 -0.54 0.14
C PHE A 52 4.09 -0.43 0.57
N ASP A 53 4.36 -0.32 1.87
CA ASP A 53 5.73 -0.27 2.40
C ASP A 53 6.54 -1.52 2.07
N THR A 54 5.91 -2.69 2.23
CA THR A 54 6.53 -3.97 1.93
C THR A 54 6.94 -4.03 0.46
N GLU A 55 6.02 -3.70 -0.45
CA GLU A 55 6.27 -3.70 -1.89
C GLU A 55 7.36 -2.70 -2.27
N LEU A 56 7.25 -1.45 -1.79
CA LEU A 56 8.18 -0.38 -2.15
C LEU A 56 9.59 -0.63 -1.62
N THR A 57 9.71 -1.27 -0.46
CA THR A 57 11.00 -1.65 0.14
C THR A 57 11.65 -2.84 -0.56
N MET A 58 10.85 -3.82 -0.98
CA MET A 58 11.37 -5.03 -1.61
C MET A 58 11.69 -4.82 -3.09
N GLU A 59 10.74 -4.27 -3.84
CA GLU A 59 10.78 -4.29 -5.31
C GLU A 59 10.72 -2.89 -5.93
N GLY A 60 10.32 -1.87 -5.16
CA GLY A 60 10.31 -0.49 -5.60
C GLY A 60 9.05 -0.06 -6.35
N ILE A 61 9.04 1.21 -6.77
CA ILE A 61 7.82 1.87 -7.26
C ILE A 61 7.33 1.29 -8.59
N PHE A 62 8.24 0.87 -9.46
CA PHE A 62 7.91 0.38 -10.79
C PHE A 62 7.24 -1.00 -10.72
N THR A 63 7.78 -1.91 -9.89
CA THR A 63 7.12 -3.19 -9.62
C THR A 63 5.76 -3.01 -8.95
N PHE A 64 5.61 -2.04 -8.03
CA PHE A 64 4.32 -1.69 -7.46
C PHE A 64 3.26 -1.36 -8.53
N LEU A 65 3.64 -0.68 -9.62
CA LEU A 65 2.71 -0.28 -10.68
C LEU A 65 2.20 -1.47 -11.50
N GLU A 66 2.97 -2.55 -11.62
CA GLU A 66 2.57 -3.78 -12.32
C GLU A 66 1.87 -4.78 -11.39
N ASN A 67 2.24 -4.77 -10.11
CA ASN A 67 1.78 -5.73 -9.13
C ASN A 67 0.30 -5.53 -8.78
N SER A 68 -0.34 -6.61 -8.33
CA SER A 68 -1.73 -6.66 -7.86
C SER A 68 -2.08 -5.61 -6.81
N ILE A 69 -1.14 -5.27 -5.92
CA ILE A 69 -1.34 -4.22 -4.91
C ILE A 69 -1.49 -2.82 -5.55
N GLY A 70 -0.90 -2.59 -6.73
CA GLY A 70 -1.02 -1.35 -7.50
C GLY A 70 -2.46 -1.02 -7.89
N HIS A 71 -3.31 -2.02 -8.13
CA HIS A 71 -4.75 -1.84 -8.39
C HIS A 71 -5.46 -1.05 -7.29
N TYR A 72 -4.95 -1.16 -6.06
CA TYR A 72 -5.51 -0.49 -4.89
C TYR A 72 -4.83 0.85 -4.58
N ALA A 73 -4.09 1.42 -5.52
CA ALA A 73 -3.50 2.75 -5.39
C ALA A 73 -4.49 3.82 -4.89
N PRO A 74 -5.77 3.88 -5.34
CA PRO A 74 -6.74 4.83 -4.77
C PRO A 74 -6.96 4.63 -3.26
N ASN A 75 -7.00 3.39 -2.78
CA ASN A 75 -7.15 3.07 -1.36
C ASN A 75 -5.90 3.40 -0.56
N ILE A 76 -4.71 3.12 -1.12
CA ILE A 76 -3.42 3.46 -0.51
C ILE A 76 -3.29 4.99 -0.39
N ILE A 77 -3.68 5.74 -1.42
CA ILE A 77 -3.70 7.20 -1.39
C ILE A 77 -4.61 7.71 -0.26
N GLN A 78 -5.81 7.13 -0.11
CA GLN A 78 -6.70 7.48 0.98
C GLN A 78 -6.15 7.07 2.35
N ALA A 79 -5.41 5.96 2.44
CA ALA A 79 -4.77 5.52 3.67
C ALA A 79 -3.71 6.53 4.14
N PHE A 80 -2.85 7.01 3.24
CA PHE A 80 -1.89 8.09 3.54
C PHE A 80 -2.60 9.35 4.03
N ARG A 81 -3.68 9.76 3.36
CA ARG A 81 -4.51 10.90 3.80
C ARG A 81 -5.10 10.67 5.19
N ALA A 82 -5.56 9.47 5.49
CA ALA A 82 -6.17 9.11 6.76
C ALA A 82 -5.18 9.19 7.94
N ILE A 83 -3.93 8.79 7.72
CA ILE A 83 -2.85 8.91 8.72
C ILE A 83 -2.23 10.31 8.80
N GLY A 84 -2.75 11.27 8.01
CA GLY A 84 -2.31 12.66 8.00
C GLY A 84 -1.16 12.98 7.05
N ASP A 85 -0.69 12.02 6.26
CA ASP A 85 0.36 12.24 5.27
C ASP A 85 -0.21 12.78 3.95
N SER A 86 -0.31 14.10 3.90
CA SER A 86 -0.79 14.79 2.70
C SER A 86 0.27 14.83 1.58
N HIS A 87 1.55 14.68 1.90
CA HIS A 87 2.61 14.81 0.91
C HIS A 87 2.70 13.56 0.04
N ASP A 88 2.83 12.40 0.69
CA ASP A 88 3.10 11.14 -0.02
C ASP A 88 1.92 10.68 -0.86
N ALA A 89 0.69 10.93 -0.41
CA ALA A 89 -0.45 10.61 -1.25
C ALA A 89 -0.64 11.55 -2.46
N ASP A 90 -0.10 12.79 -2.44
CA ASP A 90 -0.09 13.62 -3.66
C ASP A 90 0.99 13.12 -4.63
N ILE A 91 2.15 12.73 -4.10
CA ILE A 91 3.23 12.11 -4.89
C ILE A 91 2.72 10.83 -5.56
N LEU A 92 2.14 9.90 -4.79
CA LEU A 92 1.64 8.63 -5.31
C LEU A 92 0.53 8.85 -6.34
N LYS A 93 -0.37 9.81 -6.07
CA LYS A 93 -1.41 10.17 -7.04
C LYS A 93 -0.84 10.68 -8.36
N GLU A 94 0.23 11.47 -8.33
CA GLU A 94 0.90 11.95 -9.54
C GLU A 94 1.63 10.82 -10.27
N ILE A 95 2.31 9.92 -9.55
CA ILE A 95 2.92 8.72 -10.13
C ILE A 95 1.86 7.89 -10.86
N CYS A 96 0.72 7.59 -10.22
CA CYS A 96 -0.37 6.84 -10.85
C CYS A 96 -1.06 7.59 -12.01
N ARG A 97 -0.91 8.92 -12.09
CA ARG A 97 -1.38 9.70 -13.26
C ARG A 97 -0.45 9.53 -14.45
N LEU A 98 0.86 9.43 -14.21
CA LEU A 98 1.89 9.23 -15.23
C LEU A 98 1.90 7.79 -15.74
N ALA A 99 1.75 6.83 -14.83
CA ALA A 99 1.70 5.40 -15.11
C ALA A 99 0.55 4.76 -14.32
N PRO A 100 -0.67 4.67 -14.89
CA PRO A 100 -1.81 4.08 -14.21
C PRO A 100 -1.59 2.58 -13.95
N PRO A 101 -1.70 2.09 -12.70
CA PRO A 101 -1.42 0.68 -12.39
C PRO A 101 -2.23 -0.33 -13.21
N ASP A 102 -3.51 -0.04 -13.49
CA ASP A 102 -4.36 -0.93 -14.29
C ASP A 102 -3.88 -1.04 -15.75
N VAL A 103 -3.27 0.02 -16.28
CA VAL A 103 -2.69 0.02 -17.64
C VAL A 103 -1.38 -0.75 -17.62
N MET A 104 -0.47 -0.41 -16.70
CA MET A 104 0.83 -1.07 -16.55
C MET A 104 0.66 -2.58 -16.33
N ARG A 105 -0.20 -2.98 -15.39
CA ARG A 105 -0.53 -4.39 -15.17
C ARG A 105 -1.18 -5.05 -16.38
N GLY A 106 -2.09 -4.34 -17.07
CA GLY A 106 -2.74 -4.85 -18.27
C GLY A 106 -1.77 -5.14 -19.40
N GLU A 107 -0.79 -4.26 -19.61
CA GLU A 107 0.29 -4.43 -20.58
C GLU A 107 1.17 -5.64 -20.21
N PHE A 108 1.59 -5.76 -18.95
CA PHE A 108 2.37 -6.91 -18.47
C PHE A 108 1.64 -8.25 -18.71
N LEU A 109 0.36 -8.32 -18.33
CA LEU A 109 -0.46 -9.52 -18.50
C LEU A 109 -0.87 -9.80 -19.96
N SER A 110 -0.69 -8.84 -20.87
CA SER A 110 -0.96 -9.03 -22.30
C SER A 110 0.14 -9.81 -23.03
N GLY A 111 1.30 -9.98 -22.39
CA GLY A 111 2.37 -10.90 -22.82
C GLY A 111 2.10 -12.36 -22.41
N ASP A 112 3.15 -13.18 -22.40
CA ASP A 112 3.08 -14.60 -21.99
C ASP A 112 3.19 -14.81 -20.46
N ALA A 113 3.24 -13.73 -19.67
CA ALA A 113 3.49 -13.77 -18.22
C ALA A 113 2.25 -14.16 -17.41
N GLN A 114 2.42 -14.93 -16.33
CA GLN A 114 1.35 -15.31 -15.40
C GLN A 114 1.23 -14.31 -14.23
N GLU A 115 0.08 -14.33 -13.55
CA GLU A 115 -0.33 -13.40 -12.49
C GLU A 115 0.65 -13.25 -11.30
N TYR A 116 1.54 -14.24 -11.11
CA TYR A 116 2.52 -14.32 -10.02
C TYR A 116 3.99 -14.29 -10.50
N ASP A 117 4.23 -14.04 -11.78
CA ASP A 117 5.59 -13.98 -12.34
C ASP A 117 6.27 -12.61 -12.11
N ILE A 118 5.52 -11.61 -11.61
CA ILE A 118 6.03 -10.26 -11.33
C ILE A 118 6.95 -10.32 -10.11
N THR A 119 8.24 -10.49 -10.36
CA THR A 119 9.30 -10.38 -9.33
C THR A 119 10.27 -9.23 -9.64
N THR A 120 10.13 -8.57 -10.80
CA THR A 120 10.91 -7.42 -11.26
C THR A 120 10.10 -6.69 -12.34
N PHE A 121 10.18 -5.35 -12.39
CA PHE A 121 9.62 -4.52 -13.48
C PHE A 121 10.02 -5.03 -14.86
N ASP A 122 9.06 -5.13 -15.78
CA ASP A 122 9.30 -5.46 -17.19
C ASP A 122 9.38 -4.18 -18.02
N ASP A 123 10.49 -3.96 -18.71
CA ASP A 123 10.76 -2.75 -19.49
C ASP A 123 9.97 -2.71 -20.83
N ASN A 124 8.93 -3.53 -20.96
CA ASN A 124 8.10 -3.67 -22.16
C ASN A 124 6.87 -2.74 -22.18
N HIS A 125 6.89 -1.67 -21.38
CA HIS A 125 5.80 -0.70 -21.31
C HIS A 125 5.93 0.40 -22.35
N GLU A 126 4.80 0.94 -22.83
CA GLU A 126 4.78 2.17 -23.64
C GLU A 126 4.98 3.43 -22.75
N LEU A 127 5.89 3.35 -21.78
CA LEU A 127 6.22 4.46 -20.90
C LEU A 127 7.33 5.30 -21.54
N SER A 128 7.14 6.62 -21.62
CA SER A 128 8.19 7.49 -22.15
C SER A 128 9.35 7.65 -21.15
N GLU A 129 10.58 7.78 -21.63
CA GLU A 129 11.76 8.08 -20.78
C GLU A 129 11.56 9.30 -19.85
N GLU A 130 10.80 10.32 -20.30
CA GLU A 130 10.44 11.49 -19.48
C GLU A 130 9.55 11.10 -18.30
N ALA A 131 8.57 10.24 -18.53
CA ALA A 131 7.67 9.75 -17.48
C ALA A 131 8.41 8.85 -16.48
N GLU A 132 9.29 7.96 -16.94
CA GLU A 132 10.14 7.13 -16.07
C GLU A 132 11.05 7.96 -15.18
N THR A 133 11.73 8.94 -15.79
CA THR A 133 12.60 9.88 -15.06
C THR A 133 11.77 10.60 -13.99
N ARG A 134 10.59 11.08 -14.36
CA ARG A 134 9.72 11.81 -13.43
C ARG A 134 9.20 10.93 -12.29
N ILE A 135 8.81 9.69 -12.58
CA ILE A 135 8.38 8.72 -11.57
C ILE A 135 9.53 8.42 -10.59
N THR A 136 10.75 8.27 -11.10
CA THR A 136 11.94 8.05 -10.26
C THR A 136 12.20 9.24 -9.33
N GLU A 137 12.12 10.46 -9.84
CA GLU A 137 12.25 11.69 -9.03
C GLU A 137 11.18 11.80 -7.94
N LEU A 138 9.93 11.47 -8.28
CA LEU A 138 8.80 11.49 -7.36
C LEU A 138 8.92 10.40 -6.30
N SER A 139 9.29 9.19 -6.69
CA SER A 139 9.54 8.07 -5.78
C SER A 139 10.63 8.38 -4.76
N ASN A 140 11.66 9.14 -5.18
CA ASN A 140 12.72 9.59 -4.27
C ASN A 140 12.26 10.65 -3.24
N GLN A 141 11.05 11.16 -3.35
CA GLN A 141 10.45 12.09 -2.38
C GLN A 141 9.50 11.41 -1.39
N LEU A 142 9.18 10.12 -1.57
CA LEU A 142 8.36 9.35 -0.62
C LEU A 142 9.06 9.17 0.73
N TYR A 143 8.30 8.83 1.78
CA TYR A 143 8.72 8.69 3.18
C TYR A 143 9.99 7.84 3.37
N LEU A 144 10.18 6.79 2.56
CA LEU A 144 11.39 5.95 2.58
C LEU A 144 12.69 6.75 2.35
N ARG A 145 12.62 7.92 1.72
CA ARG A 145 13.77 8.78 1.41
C ARG A 145 13.63 10.22 1.89
N SER A 146 12.44 10.69 2.21
CA SER A 146 12.21 12.04 2.72
C SER A 146 12.47 12.19 4.22
N GLY A 147 12.59 11.08 4.95
CA GLY A 147 12.82 11.07 6.40
C GLY A 147 11.55 11.25 7.24
N ILE A 148 10.38 11.20 6.62
CA ILE A 148 9.09 11.14 7.30
C ILE A 148 8.97 9.77 7.99
N ASP A 149 8.63 9.77 9.27
CA ASP A 149 8.34 8.55 10.02
C ASP A 149 6.87 8.15 9.85
N ILE A 150 6.61 7.36 8.81
CA ILE A 150 5.26 6.89 8.47
C ILE A 150 4.65 6.01 9.57
N TRP A 151 5.50 5.30 10.32
CA TRP A 151 5.06 4.37 11.36
C TRP A 151 4.53 5.12 12.56
N SER A 152 5.21 6.19 12.99
CA SER A 152 4.69 7.08 14.03
C SER A 152 3.33 7.67 13.66
N LEU A 153 3.12 8.05 12.39
CA LEU A 153 1.82 8.55 11.91
C LEU A 153 0.74 7.45 11.97
N LEU A 154 1.06 6.25 11.48
CA LEU A 154 0.14 5.12 11.49
C LEU A 154 -0.24 4.70 12.92
N PHE A 155 0.72 4.64 13.84
CA PHE A 155 0.48 4.27 15.24
C PHE A 155 -0.42 5.28 15.93
N ALA A 156 -0.16 6.58 15.73
CA ALA A 156 -1.00 7.64 16.27
C ALA A 156 -2.44 7.58 15.74
N TYR A 157 -2.61 7.32 14.44
CA TYR A 157 -3.91 7.10 13.82
C TYR A 157 -4.64 5.91 14.46
N LEU A 158 -3.98 4.77 14.60
CA LEU A 158 -4.57 3.57 15.20
C LEU A 158 -4.96 3.79 16.67
N ASP A 159 -4.12 4.44 17.47
CA ASP A 159 -4.44 4.81 18.85
C ASP A 159 -5.70 5.68 18.92
N GLU A 160 -5.85 6.64 18.01
CA GLU A 160 -7.04 7.49 17.95
C GLU A 160 -8.29 6.69 17.58
N GLN A 161 -8.19 5.77 16.62
CA GLN A 161 -9.32 4.92 16.21
C GLN A 161 -9.73 3.97 17.33
N ILE A 162 -8.78 3.34 18.02
CA ILE A 162 -9.03 2.44 19.16
C ILE A 162 -9.77 3.17 20.28
N LYS A 163 -9.40 4.42 20.58
CA LYS A 163 -10.09 5.26 21.60
C LYS A 163 -11.54 5.58 21.25
N LYS A 164 -11.90 5.56 19.96
CA LYS A 164 -13.26 5.86 19.47
C LYS A 164 -14.18 4.64 19.49
N LEU A 165 -13.65 3.43 19.66
CA LEU A 165 -14.43 2.17 19.77
C LEU A 165 -15.16 2.07 21.11
#